data_AF-A0A645HU81-F1
#
_entry.id   AF-A0A645HU81-F1
#
_cell.length_a   1.000
_cell.length_b   1.000
_cell.length_c   1.000
_cell.angle_alpha   90.00
_cell.angle_beta   90.00
_cell.angle_gamma   90.00
#
_symmetry.space_group_name_H-M   'P 1'
#
loop_
_entity.id
_entity.type
_entity.pdbx_description
1 polymer ?
#
loop_
_entity_poly.entity_id
_entity_poly.type
_entity_poly.pdbx_seq_one_letter_code
_entity_poly.pdbx_strand_id
1 'polypeptide(L)' 'MLEASRWFLGGKIDGNLFNDHLNKLGEEGWELISTFDTNFAHGGTRDVVAVFKRPAA' A
#
# COMPACT_ATOMS: atom_id res chain seq x y z
N MET A 1 -13.25 -8.18 4.18
CA MET A 1 -12.31 -7.63 5.17
C MET A 1 -10.97 -8.28 4.93
N LEU A 2 -10.00 -7.55 4.37
CA LEU A 2 -8.62 -8.02 4.32
C LEU A 2 -7.96 -7.59 5.63
N GLU A 3 -7.32 -8.54 6.30
CA GLU A 3 -6.67 -8.38 7.60
C GLU A 3 -5.61 -7.28 7.57
N ALA A 4 -5.99 -6.06 7.95
CA ALA A 4 -5.07 -4.96 8.19
C ALA A 4 -3.97 -5.36 9.20
N SER A 5 -4.29 -6.27 10.12
CA SER A 5 -3.39 -6.74 11.17
C SER A 5 -2.07 -7.32 10.66
N ARG A 6 -2.04 -8.02 9.52
CA ARG A 6 -0.78 -8.60 9.01
C ARG A 6 0.17 -7.58 8.37
N TRP A 7 -0.37 -6.51 7.77
CA TRP A 7 0.44 -5.48 7.13
C TRP A 7 1.10 -4.55 8.15
N PHE A 8 0.38 -4.18 9.21
CA PHE A 8 0.86 -3.26 10.24
C PHE A 8 1.77 -3.91 11.32
N LEU A 9 1.88 -5.25 11.37
CA LEU A 9 2.63 -5.97 12.41
C LEU A 9 4.11 -6.23 12.09
N GLY A 10 4.60 -5.76 10.93
CA GLY A 10 6.01 -5.87 10.56
C GLY A 10 6.38 -7.23 9.96
N GLY A 11 6.97 -7.17 8.76
CA GLY A 11 7.41 -8.29 7.95
C GLY A 11 7.92 -7.78 6.60
N LYS A 12 8.70 -8.56 5.86
CA LYS A 12 9.06 -8.18 4.48
C LYS A 12 7.78 -8.08 3.66
N ILE A 13 7.56 -6.93 3.02
CA ILE A 13 6.47 -6.75 2.06
C ILE A 13 6.67 -7.73 0.90
N ASP A 14 5.65 -8.51 0.58
CA ASP A 14 5.58 -9.27 -0.65
C ASP A 14 5.18 -8.32 -1.79
N GLY A 15 6.11 -8.08 -2.71
CA GLY A 15 5.91 -7.16 -3.83
C GLY A 15 4.81 -7.60 -4.81
N ASN A 16 4.60 -8.90 -4.99
CA ASN A 16 3.56 -9.41 -5.88
C ASN A 16 2.17 -9.18 -5.25
N LEU A 17 2.01 -9.56 -3.98
CA LEU A 17 0.76 -9.34 -3.26
C LEU A 17 0.41 -7.84 -3.17
N PHE A 18 1.42 -7.00 -2.94
CA PHE A 18 1.24 -5.55 -2.93
C PHE A 18 0.76 -5.06 -4.31
N ASN A 19 1.42 -5.45 -5.38
CA ASN A 19 1.05 -5.06 -6.74
C ASN A 19 -0.37 -5.53 -7.12
N ASP A 20 -0.74 -6.75 -6.77
CA ASP A 20 -2.08 -7.30 -7.01
C ASP A 20 -3.16 -6.47 -6.32
N HIS A 21 -2.90 -6.00 -5.09
CA HIS A 21 -3.80 -5.08 -4.39
C HIS A 21 -3.92 -3.71 -5.09
N LEU A 22 -2.81 -3.14 -5.58
CA LEU A 22 -2.85 -1.87 -6.30
C LEU A 22 -3.66 -1.99 -7.61
N ASN A 23 -3.46 -3.08 -8.35
CA ASN A 23 -4.18 -3.36 -9.59
C ASN A 23 -5.68 -3.52 -9.35
N LYS A 24 -6.06 -4.26 -8.30
CA LYS A 24 -7.46 -4.42 -7.92
C LYS A 24 -8.13 -3.08 -7.62
N LEU A 25 -7.45 -2.17 -6.90
CA LEU A 25 -7.96 -0.82 -6.66
C LEU A 25 -8.11 -0.04 -7.98
N GLY A 26 -7.18 -0.23 -8.92
CA GLY A 26 -7.27 0.28 -10.29
C GLY A 26 -8.52 -0.19 -11.03
N GLU A 27 -8.82 -1.49 -10.97
CA GLU A 27 -10.03 -2.09 -11.56
C GLU A 27 -11.32 -1.53 -10.94
N GLU A 28 -11.28 -1.18 -9.65
CA GLU A 28 -12.39 -0.54 -8.92
C GLU A 28 -12.54 0.97 -9.24
N GLY A 29 -11.65 1.53 -10.08
CA GLY A 29 -11.67 2.92 -10.54
C GLY A 29 -10.89 3.90 -9.68
N TRP A 30 -10.00 3.41 -8.81
CA TRP A 30 -9.05 4.25 -8.07
C TRP A 30 -7.78 4.48 -8.88
N GLU A 31 -7.27 5.71 -8.88
CA GLU A 31 -6.00 6.06 -9.54
C GLU A 31 -4.91 6.20 -8.48
N LEU A 32 -3.78 5.50 -8.66
CA LEU A 32 -2.62 5.61 -7.78
C LEU A 32 -1.88 6.93 -8.07
N ILE A 33 -1.72 7.76 -7.04
CA ILE A 33 -1.16 9.12 -7.17
C ILE A 33 0.23 9.24 -6.57
N SER A 34 0.49 8.53 -5.47
CA SER A 34 1.78 8.56 -4.80
C SER A 34 2.02 7.29 -4.02
N THR A 35 3.28 6.88 -3.95
CA THR A 35 3.76 5.80 -3.10
C THR A 35 5.00 6.27 -2.38
N PHE A 36 5.05 6.09 -1.06
CA PHE A 36 6.22 6.42 -0.25
C PHE A 36 6.30 5.48 0.94
N ASP A 37 7.52 5.26 1.41
CA ASP A 37 7.76 4.48 2.60
C ASP A 37 7.92 5.34 3.85
N THR A 38 7.59 4.77 5.01
CA THR A 38 7.91 5.38 6.29
C THR A 38 9.27 4.89 6.76
N ASN A 39 10.23 5.82 6.81
CA ASN A 39 11.54 5.55 7.35
C ASN A 39 11.45 5.32 8.87
N PHE A 40 11.96 4.19 9.30
CA PHE A 40 12.16 3.81 10.69
C PHE A 40 13.66 3.87 11.01
N ALA A 41 13.99 4.19 12.25
CA ALA A 41 15.35 4.49 12.72
C ALA A 41 16.44 3.65 12.05
N HIS A 42 17.57 4.29 11.72
CA HIS A 42 18.72 3.71 11.00
C HIS A 42 18.48 3.34 9.53
N GLY A 43 17.52 3.97 8.86
CA GLY A 43 17.31 3.81 7.41
C GLY A 43 16.57 2.53 7.03
N GLY A 44 15.93 1.88 8.01
CA GLY A 44 15.05 0.75 7.76
C GLY A 44 13.66 1.23 7.37
N THR A 45 13.09 0.72 6.29
CA THR A 45 11.68 0.96 5.96
C THR A 45 10.80 0.05 6.82
N ARG A 46 9.78 0.60 7.50
CA ARG A 46 8.80 -0.19 8.26
C ARG A 46 7.51 -0.42 7.49
N ASP A 47 6.97 0.64 6.89
CA ASP A 47 5.67 0.63 6.24
C ASP A 47 5.80 1.26 4.83
N VAL A 48 4.96 0.80 3.90
CA VAL A 48 4.77 1.45 2.58
C VAL A 48 3.34 1.96 2.51
N VAL A 49 3.19 3.22 2.10
CA VAL A 49 1.92 3.91 1.96
C VAL A 49 1.68 4.22 0.49
N ALA A 50 0.48 3.89 0.00
CA ALA A 50 0.02 4.21 -1.34
C ALA A 50 -1.22 5.12 -1.24
N VAL A 51 -1.18 6.26 -1.92
CA VAL A 51 -2.25 7.26 -1.94
C VAL A 51 -3.00 7.15 -3.26
N PHE A 52 -4.30 6.96 -3.16
CA PHE A 52 -5.21 6.85 -4.30
C PHE A 52 -6.22 8.00 -4.31
N LYS A 53 -6.65 8.40 -5.50
CA LYS A 53 -7.79 9.31 -5.70
C LYS A 53 -8.86 8.62 -6.55
N ARG A 54 -10.11 9.07 -6.42
CA ARG A 54 -11.22 8.69 -7.29
C ARG A 54 -12.07 9.94 -7.56
N PRO A 55 -12.69 10.09 -8.75
CA PRO A 55 -13.61 11.19 -9.00
C PRO A 55 -14.72 11.22 -7.92
N ALA A 56 -15.01 12.42 -7.42
CA ALA A 56 -16.22 12.62 -6.61
C ALA A 56 -17.44 12.44 -7.53
N ALA A 57 -18.45 11.72 -7.04
CA ALA A 57 -19.72 11.51 -7.74
C ALA A 57 -20.52 12.81 -7.86
#